data_AF-A0A2M8D8S6-F1
#
_entry.id   AF-A0A2M8D8S6-F1
#
_cell.length_a   1.000
_cell.length_b   1.000
_cell.length_c   1.000
_cell.angle_alpha   90.00
_cell.angle_beta   90.00
_cell.angle_gamma   90.00
#
_symmetry.space_group_name_H-M   'P 1'
#
loop_
_entity.id
_entity.type
_entity.pdbx_description
1 polymer ?
#
loop_
_entity_poly.entity_id
_entity_poly.type
_entity_poly.pdbx_seq_one_letter_code
_entity_poly.pdbx_strand_id
1 'polypeptide(L)'
;MRRYFLIAILVIVLALPFIFIRETTNILMTLIKSNFILSSIVYVSMVILSVVLAPFNLPLFYIAGAIWGPERAIIYNMFGWSVGAALAFQIARRAGRPFLSRFVNMKKIDTYAHTINPNIEFLGVIVLRVVMPVDVLSYALGLFSKISFIKYMIATVIGIIPFTIIFAYGGHSLLEGNYFLSIFVLVMVVLAIAIATYILKKKRK
;
A
#
# COMPACT_ATOMS: atom_id res chain seq x y z
N MET A 1 -19.52 -15.30 25.98
CA MET A 1 -19.27 -15.71 24.57
C MET A 1 -18.73 -14.58 23.68
N ARG A 2 -19.38 -13.41 23.59
CA ARG A 2 -18.95 -12.30 22.71
C ARG A 2 -17.52 -11.77 22.97
N ARG A 3 -17.07 -11.71 24.23
CA ARG A 3 -15.70 -11.29 24.60
C ARG A 3 -14.61 -12.27 24.15
N TYR A 4 -14.77 -13.58 24.40
CA TYR A 4 -13.82 -14.61 23.97
C TYR A 4 -13.74 -14.73 22.44
N PHE A 5 -14.88 -14.56 21.75
CA PHE A 5 -14.91 -14.52 20.29
C PHE A 5 -14.14 -13.32 19.70
N LEU A 6 -14.29 -12.13 20.30
CA LEU A 6 -13.54 -10.93 19.89
C LEU A 6 -12.04 -11.07 20.17
N ILE A 7 -11.66 -11.69 21.30
CA ILE A 7 -10.26 -11.97 21.62
C ILE A 7 -9.66 -12.98 20.62
N ALA A 8 -10.38 -14.04 20.28
CA ALA A 8 -9.94 -15.01 19.28
C ALA A 8 -9.74 -14.37 17.90
N ILE A 9 -10.67 -13.51 17.46
CA ILE A 9 -10.52 -12.73 16.21
C ILE A 9 -9.28 -11.83 16.28
N LEU A 10 -9.09 -11.11 17.39
CA LEU A 10 -7.93 -10.23 17.56
C LEU A 10 -6.62 -11.02 17.47
N VAL A 11 -6.54 -12.17 18.15
CA VAL A 11 -5.37 -13.04 18.10
C VAL A 11 -5.12 -13.55 16.69
N ILE A 12 -6.15 -13.99 15.95
CA ILE A 12 -6.01 -14.43 14.56
C ILE A 12 -5.53 -13.28 13.66
N VAL A 13 -6.12 -12.09 13.80
CA VAL A 13 -5.73 -10.89 13.04
C VAL A 13 -4.28 -10.47 13.32
N LEU A 14 -3.79 -10.68 14.53
CA LEU A 14 -2.39 -10.39 14.90
C LEU A 14 -1.42 -11.52 14.50
N ALA A 15 -1.84 -12.78 14.56
CA ALA A 15 -1.01 -13.94 14.26
C ALA A 15 -0.83 -14.17 12.75
N LEU A 16 -1.87 -13.95 11.94
CA LEU A 16 -1.83 -14.19 10.49
C LEU A 16 -0.72 -13.39 9.77
N PRO A 17 -0.54 -12.07 10.02
CA PRO A 17 0.57 -11.32 9.44
C PRO A 17 1.92 -11.88 9.86
N PHE A 18 2.08 -12.33 11.11
CA PHE A 18 3.34 -12.87 11.60
C PHE A 18 3.70 -14.20 10.93
N ILE A 19 2.72 -15.12 10.78
CA ILE A 19 2.90 -16.38 10.07
C ILE A 19 3.25 -16.11 8.60
N PHE A 20 2.51 -15.20 7.95
CA PHE A 20 2.75 -14.81 6.57
C PHE A 20 4.15 -14.23 6.37
N ILE A 21 4.59 -13.33 7.27
CA ILE A 21 5.95 -12.77 7.26
C ILE A 21 6.97 -13.88 7.36
N ARG A 22 6.85 -14.77 8.35
CA ARG A 22 7.81 -15.84 8.59
C ARG A 22 7.95 -16.77 7.39
N GLU A 23 6.86 -17.31 6.88
CA GLU A 23 6.89 -18.25 5.75
C GLU A 23 7.41 -17.59 4.47
N THR A 24 6.93 -16.38 4.15
CA THR A 24 7.39 -15.64 2.97
C THR A 24 8.88 -15.30 3.07
N THR A 25 9.35 -14.93 4.27
CA THR A 25 10.77 -14.63 4.48
C THR A 25 11.63 -15.87 4.27
N ASN A 26 11.21 -17.04 4.78
CA ASN A 26 11.94 -18.29 4.59
C ASN A 26 12.04 -18.69 3.11
N ILE A 27 10.94 -18.54 2.36
CA ILE A 27 10.91 -18.83 0.91
C ILE A 27 11.88 -17.89 0.17
N LEU A 28 11.81 -16.58 0.43
CA LEU A 28 12.67 -15.59 -0.22
C LEU A 28 14.15 -15.76 0.15
N MET A 29 14.48 -16.07 1.42
CA MET A 29 15.86 -16.38 1.82
C MET A 29 16.41 -17.62 1.12
N THR A 30 15.58 -18.66 0.94
CA THR A 30 15.97 -19.87 0.20
C THR A 30 16.21 -19.55 -1.27
N LEU A 31 15.35 -18.73 -1.88
CA LEU A 31 15.53 -18.26 -3.26
C LEU A 31 16.75 -17.36 -3.43
N ILE A 32 17.12 -16.55 -2.43
CA ILE A 32 18.35 -15.74 -2.49
C ILE A 32 19.59 -16.60 -2.51
N LYS A 33 19.62 -17.65 -1.68
CA LYS A 33 20.74 -18.59 -1.62
C LYS A 33 20.95 -19.32 -2.95
N SER A 34 19.88 -19.58 -3.71
CA SER A 34 19.99 -20.21 -5.02
C SER A 34 20.23 -19.20 -6.15
N ASN A 35 19.45 -18.12 -6.22
CA ASN A 35 19.53 -17.10 -7.26
C ASN A 35 18.98 -15.75 -6.78
N PHE A 36 19.90 -14.81 -6.53
CA PHE A 36 19.59 -13.45 -6.09
C PHE A 36 18.64 -12.69 -7.04
N ILE A 37 18.85 -12.79 -8.35
CA ILE A 37 18.04 -12.06 -9.34
C ILE A 37 16.61 -12.59 -9.35
N LEU A 38 16.46 -13.92 -9.34
CA LEU A 38 15.15 -14.56 -9.31
C LEU A 38 14.35 -14.15 -8.05
N SER A 39 15.00 -14.12 -6.89
CA SER A 39 14.34 -13.69 -5.64
C SER A 39 13.79 -12.27 -5.71
N SER A 40 14.53 -11.36 -6.37
CA SER A 40 14.14 -9.96 -6.53
C SER A 40 12.95 -9.83 -7.48
N ILE A 41 12.95 -10.58 -8.59
CA ILE A 41 11.83 -10.63 -9.54
C ILE A 41 10.56 -11.15 -8.86
N VAL A 42 10.66 -12.30 -8.17
CA VAL A 42 9.53 -12.90 -7.45
C VAL A 42 8.96 -11.93 -6.43
N TYR A 43 9.82 -11.29 -5.63
CA TYR A 43 9.39 -10.29 -4.65
C TYR A 43 8.65 -9.12 -5.28
N VAL A 44 9.23 -8.50 -6.32
CA VAL A 44 8.60 -7.38 -7.02
C VAL A 44 7.26 -7.79 -7.63
N SER A 45 7.17 -8.99 -8.22
CA SER A 45 5.91 -9.54 -8.73
C SER A 45 4.88 -9.71 -7.61
N MET A 46 5.26 -10.22 -6.44
CA MET A 46 4.37 -10.33 -5.28
C MET A 46 3.86 -8.96 -4.83
N VAL A 47 4.73 -7.94 -4.77
CA VAL A 47 4.33 -6.57 -4.43
C VAL A 47 3.33 -6.05 -5.46
N ILE A 48 3.61 -6.17 -6.76
CA ILE A 48 2.70 -5.72 -7.83
C ILE A 48 1.34 -6.42 -7.71
N LEU A 49 1.34 -7.75 -7.59
CA LEU A 49 0.12 -8.53 -7.47
C LEU A 49 -0.67 -8.18 -6.21
N SER A 50 0.01 -7.90 -5.10
CA SER A 50 -0.66 -7.48 -3.87
C SER A 50 -1.42 -6.18 -4.07
N VAL A 51 -0.82 -5.18 -4.73
CA VAL A 51 -1.47 -3.89 -5.01
C VAL A 51 -2.70 -4.06 -5.91
N VAL A 52 -2.62 -4.97 -6.89
CA VAL A 52 -3.67 -5.17 -7.90
C VAL A 52 -4.80 -6.09 -7.40
N LEU A 53 -4.48 -7.16 -6.68
CA LEU A 53 -5.45 -8.21 -6.32
C LEU A 53 -6.06 -8.04 -4.93
N ALA A 54 -5.28 -7.58 -3.95
CA ALA A 54 -5.68 -7.59 -2.55
C ALA A 54 -5.03 -6.42 -1.78
N PRO A 55 -5.76 -5.31 -1.53
CA PRO A 55 -5.20 -4.05 -1.04
C PRO A 55 -4.72 -4.03 0.43
N PHE A 56 -4.07 -5.09 0.91
CA PHE A 56 -3.50 -5.26 2.25
C PHE A 56 -2.14 -5.97 2.17
N ASN A 57 -1.08 -5.19 1.99
CA ASN A 57 0.26 -5.67 1.63
C ASN A 57 1.38 -5.19 2.57
N LEU A 58 1.04 -4.52 3.67
CA LEU A 58 1.99 -4.01 4.67
C LEU A 58 3.08 -5.03 5.10
N PRO A 59 2.78 -6.33 5.29
CA PRO A 59 3.80 -7.31 5.70
C PRO A 59 4.92 -7.51 4.67
N LEU A 60 4.65 -7.42 3.36
CA LEU A 60 5.64 -7.68 2.32
C LEU A 60 6.79 -6.67 2.34
N PHE A 61 6.47 -5.38 2.53
CA PHE A 61 7.47 -4.31 2.51
C PHE A 61 8.49 -4.41 3.64
N TYR A 62 8.06 -4.89 4.81
CA TYR A 62 8.93 -5.19 5.95
C TYR A 62 9.91 -6.33 5.63
N ILE A 63 9.44 -7.37 4.93
CA ILE A 63 10.27 -8.53 4.57
C ILE A 63 11.44 -8.10 3.70
N ALA A 64 11.24 -7.16 2.77
CA ALA A 64 12.34 -6.70 1.94
C ALA A 64 13.46 -6.04 2.76
N GLY A 65 13.11 -5.22 3.76
CA GLY A 65 14.08 -4.58 4.66
C GLY A 65 14.88 -5.59 5.46
N ALA A 66 14.20 -6.62 5.96
CA ALA A 66 14.84 -7.74 6.64
C ALA A 66 15.85 -8.45 5.72
N ILE A 67 15.44 -8.79 4.51
CA ILE A 67 16.20 -9.71 3.66
C ILE A 67 17.34 -9.03 2.89
N TRP A 68 17.10 -7.86 2.30
CA TRP A 68 18.05 -7.20 1.39
C TRP A 68 18.73 -5.97 2.00
N GLY A 69 18.38 -5.62 3.24
CA GLY A 69 18.78 -4.36 3.85
C GLY A 69 18.00 -3.16 3.31
N PRO A 70 18.15 -1.99 3.94
CA PRO A 70 17.26 -0.86 3.70
C PRO A 70 17.38 -0.28 2.28
N GLU A 71 18.59 -0.13 1.74
CA GLU A 71 18.82 0.50 0.44
C GLU A 71 18.10 -0.23 -0.71
N ARG A 72 18.30 -1.54 -0.79
CA ARG A 72 17.70 -2.40 -1.82
C ARG A 72 16.20 -2.54 -1.60
N ALA A 73 15.78 -2.66 -0.35
CA ALA A 73 14.36 -2.70 -0.01
C ALA A 73 13.61 -1.45 -0.46
N ILE A 74 14.18 -0.25 -0.28
CA ILE A 74 13.59 1.00 -0.77
C ILE A 74 13.39 0.93 -2.28
N ILE A 75 14.40 0.51 -3.04
CA ILE A 75 14.33 0.40 -4.51
C ILE A 75 13.24 -0.59 -4.94
N TYR A 76 13.27 -1.81 -4.41
CA TYR A 76 12.31 -2.86 -4.79
C TYR A 76 10.87 -2.50 -4.37
N ASN A 77 10.70 -1.94 -3.17
CA ASN A 77 9.41 -1.48 -2.68
C ASN A 77 8.87 -0.35 -3.55
N MET A 78 9.69 0.67 -3.84
CA MET A 78 9.28 1.81 -4.64
C MET A 78 8.91 1.39 -6.05
N PHE A 79 9.71 0.51 -6.67
CA PHE A 79 9.42 -0.01 -8.01
C PHE A 79 8.14 -0.85 -8.02
N GLY A 80 8.02 -1.85 -7.13
CA GLY A 80 6.85 -2.71 -7.04
C GLY A 80 5.56 -1.93 -6.75
N TRP A 81 5.59 -0.99 -5.80
CA TRP A 81 4.43 -0.13 -5.52
C TRP A 81 4.07 0.77 -6.69
N SER A 82 5.06 1.37 -7.35
CA SER A 82 4.80 2.26 -8.47
C SER A 82 4.16 1.52 -9.63
N VAL A 83 4.69 0.35 -9.99
CA VAL A 83 4.14 -0.48 -11.07
C VAL A 83 2.75 -1.01 -10.70
N GLY A 84 2.58 -1.52 -9.47
CA GLY A 84 1.27 -1.96 -8.97
C GLY A 84 0.23 -0.84 -8.99
N ALA A 85 0.60 0.35 -8.50
CA ALA A 85 -0.28 1.51 -8.49
C ALA A 85 -0.61 2.01 -9.91
N ALA A 86 0.34 1.94 -10.84
CA ALA A 86 0.11 2.24 -12.24
C ALA A 86 -0.93 1.28 -12.85
N LEU A 87 -0.77 -0.02 -12.60
CA LEU A 87 -1.69 -1.05 -13.08
C LEU A 87 -3.08 -0.88 -12.47
N ALA A 88 -3.19 -0.75 -11.16
CA ALA A 88 -4.45 -0.52 -10.46
C ALA A 88 -5.21 0.69 -11.03
N PHE A 89 -4.50 1.80 -11.22
CA PHE A 89 -5.08 3.02 -11.80
C PHE A 89 -5.54 2.82 -13.25
N GLN A 90 -4.75 2.15 -14.09
CA GLN A 90 -5.11 1.92 -15.48
C GLN A 90 -6.26 0.91 -15.62
N ILE A 91 -6.28 -0.15 -14.81
CA ILE A 91 -7.37 -1.12 -14.73
C ILE A 91 -8.66 -0.40 -14.34
N ALA A 92 -8.62 0.39 -13.26
CA ALA A 92 -9.73 1.24 -12.85
C ALA A 92 -10.23 2.15 -13.98
N ARG A 93 -9.31 2.87 -14.63
CA ARG A 93 -9.67 3.88 -15.62
C ARG A 93 -10.18 3.30 -16.93
N ARG A 94 -9.55 2.24 -17.44
CA ARG A 94 -9.85 1.67 -18.76
C ARG A 94 -10.92 0.60 -18.71
N ALA A 95 -10.91 -0.26 -17.70
CA ALA A 95 -11.84 -1.38 -17.58
C ALA A 95 -12.93 -1.12 -16.53
N GLY A 96 -12.55 -0.63 -15.35
CA GLY A 96 -13.49 -0.38 -14.25
C GLY A 96 -14.50 0.73 -14.56
N ARG A 97 -14.04 1.82 -15.17
CA ARG A 97 -14.87 3.00 -15.43
C ARG A 97 -15.98 2.75 -16.47
N PRO A 98 -15.72 2.11 -17.64
CA PRO A 98 -16.79 1.74 -18.58
C PRO A 98 -17.74 0.66 -18.03
N PHE A 99 -17.23 -0.24 -17.18
CA PHE A 99 -18.08 -1.20 -16.50
C PHE A 99 -19.03 -0.48 -15.52
N LEU A 100 -18.50 0.41 -14.69
CA LEU A 100 -19.29 1.15 -13.68
C LEU A 100 -20.29 2.13 -14.32
N SER A 101 -20.00 2.68 -15.51
CA SER A 101 -20.94 3.56 -16.22
C SER A 101 -22.25 2.90 -16.62
N ARG A 102 -22.33 1.56 -16.58
CA ARG A 102 -23.58 0.80 -16.80
C ARG A 102 -24.52 0.86 -15.60
N PHE A 103 -23.99 1.16 -14.41
CA PHE A 103 -24.73 1.18 -13.15
C PHE A 103 -24.86 2.58 -12.53
N VAL A 104 -23.94 3.50 -12.87
CA VAL A 104 -23.85 4.84 -12.28
C VAL A 104 -23.76 5.90 -13.37
N ASN A 105 -24.45 7.03 -13.18
CA ASN A 105 -24.35 8.17 -14.09
C ASN A 105 -23.00 8.91 -13.92
N MET A 106 -22.02 8.52 -14.72
CA MET A 106 -20.67 9.10 -14.70
C MET A 106 -20.62 10.56 -15.10
N LYS A 107 -21.64 11.12 -15.78
CA LYS A 107 -21.65 12.55 -16.14
C LYS A 107 -21.67 13.45 -14.90
N LYS A 108 -22.45 13.08 -13.87
CA LYS A 108 -22.48 13.85 -12.61
C LYS A 108 -21.11 13.85 -11.93
N ILE A 109 -20.45 12.69 -11.87
CA ILE A 109 -19.11 12.54 -11.30
C ILE A 109 -18.10 13.42 -12.07
N ASP A 110 -18.19 13.42 -13.39
CA ASP A 110 -17.31 14.21 -14.24
C ASP A 110 -17.48 15.72 -14.04
N THR A 111 -18.71 16.20 -13.86
CA THR A 111 -18.95 17.62 -13.56
C THR A 111 -18.20 18.05 -12.30
N TYR A 112 -18.23 17.26 -11.23
CA TYR A 112 -17.45 17.58 -10.02
C TYR A 112 -15.94 17.48 -10.25
N ALA A 113 -15.48 16.44 -10.94
CA ALA A 113 -14.05 16.28 -11.23
C ALA A 113 -13.47 17.46 -12.03
N HIS A 114 -14.25 18.06 -12.94
CA HIS A 114 -13.84 19.22 -13.73
C HIS A 114 -13.68 20.51 -12.91
N THR A 115 -14.29 20.60 -11.72
CA THR A 115 -14.16 21.79 -10.85
C THR A 115 -12.89 21.78 -10.00
N ILE A 116 -12.17 20.65 -9.93
CA ILE A 116 -10.97 20.52 -9.10
C ILE A 116 -9.78 21.12 -9.85
N ASN A 117 -9.12 22.10 -9.22
CA ASN A 117 -7.90 22.70 -9.77
C ASN A 117 -6.79 21.63 -9.90
N PRO A 118 -6.10 21.51 -11.06
CA PRO A 118 -5.05 20.51 -11.26
C PRO A 118 -3.90 20.53 -10.24
N ASN A 119 -3.55 21.70 -9.70
CA ASN A 119 -2.50 21.82 -8.69
C ASN A 119 -2.95 21.29 -7.33
N ILE A 120 -4.22 21.56 -6.98
CA ILE A 120 -4.86 21.02 -5.78
C ILE A 120 -5.05 19.50 -5.93
N GLU A 121 -5.39 19.03 -7.13
CA GLU A 121 -5.51 17.60 -7.43
C GLU A 121 -4.17 16.87 -7.19
N PHE A 122 -3.07 17.40 -7.72
CA PHE A 122 -1.73 16.81 -7.56
C PHE A 122 -1.28 16.76 -6.09
N LEU A 123 -1.33 17.89 -5.38
CA LEU A 123 -0.99 17.95 -3.96
C LEU A 123 -1.95 17.10 -3.11
N GLY A 124 -3.23 17.09 -3.48
CA GLY A 124 -4.25 16.27 -2.88
C GLY A 124 -3.90 14.79 -2.95
N VAL A 125 -3.40 14.30 -4.09
CA VAL A 125 -2.92 12.91 -4.20
C VAL A 125 -1.77 12.64 -3.22
N ILE A 126 -0.76 13.51 -3.16
CA ILE A 126 0.38 13.33 -2.24
C ILE A 126 -0.10 13.26 -0.78
N VAL A 127 -0.95 14.19 -0.36
CA VAL A 127 -1.49 14.24 1.00
C VAL A 127 -2.38 13.03 1.28
N LEU A 128 -3.23 12.65 0.33
CA LEU A 128 -4.11 11.49 0.48
C LEU A 128 -3.33 10.18 0.59
N ARG A 129 -2.14 10.06 0.00
CA ARG A 129 -1.27 8.87 0.16
C ARG A 129 -0.82 8.66 1.60
N VAL A 130 -0.81 9.71 2.44
CA VAL A 130 -0.48 9.58 3.86
C VAL A 130 -1.58 8.85 4.64
N VAL A 131 -2.84 9.04 4.24
CA VAL A 131 -4.01 8.54 4.97
C VAL A 131 -4.72 7.37 4.30
N MET A 132 -4.54 7.20 2.99
CA MET A 132 -5.18 6.16 2.20
C MET A 132 -4.14 5.16 1.68
N PRO A 133 -4.41 3.84 1.80
CA PRO A 133 -3.57 2.82 1.20
C PRO A 133 -3.32 3.07 -0.29
N VAL A 134 -2.11 2.77 -0.73
CA VAL A 134 -1.68 3.02 -2.11
C VAL A 134 -2.66 2.36 -3.09
N ASP A 135 -3.01 1.12 -2.81
CA ASP A 135 -3.86 0.28 -3.62
C ASP A 135 -5.26 0.92 -3.81
N VAL A 136 -5.94 1.25 -2.70
CA VAL A 136 -7.30 1.80 -2.69
C VAL A 136 -7.37 3.16 -3.39
N LEU A 137 -6.45 4.06 -3.06
CA LEU A 137 -6.45 5.41 -3.65
C LEU A 137 -6.14 5.35 -5.15
N SER A 138 -5.32 4.41 -5.61
CA SER A 138 -5.03 4.24 -7.04
C SER A 138 -6.27 3.83 -7.85
N TYR A 139 -7.05 2.87 -7.34
CA TYR A 139 -8.32 2.49 -7.94
C TYR A 139 -9.33 3.65 -7.93
N ALA A 140 -9.45 4.35 -6.80
CA ALA A 140 -10.37 5.48 -6.66
C ALA A 140 -10.05 6.61 -7.65
N LEU A 141 -8.78 7.00 -7.76
CA LEU A 141 -8.35 8.05 -8.70
C LEU A 141 -8.52 7.62 -10.16
N GLY A 142 -8.26 6.34 -10.48
CA GLY A 142 -8.48 5.81 -11.82
C GLY A 142 -9.95 5.85 -12.24
N LEU A 143 -10.87 5.54 -11.32
CA LEU A 143 -12.32 5.55 -11.55
C LEU A 143 -12.89 6.97 -11.65
N PHE A 144 -12.58 7.82 -10.67
CA PHE A 144 -13.36 9.03 -10.40
C PHE A 144 -12.65 10.34 -10.78
N SER A 145 -11.31 10.37 -10.80
CA SER A 145 -10.55 11.58 -11.10
C SER A 145 -10.23 11.70 -12.60
N LYS A 146 -9.98 12.93 -13.06
CA LYS A 146 -9.52 13.26 -14.42
C LYS A 146 -8.00 13.53 -14.48
N ILE A 147 -7.28 13.37 -13.37
CA ILE A 147 -5.82 13.57 -13.30
C ILE A 147 -5.11 12.80 -14.41
N SER A 148 -4.12 13.43 -15.06
CA SER A 148 -3.32 12.73 -16.07
C SER A 148 -2.47 11.64 -15.43
N PHE A 149 -2.21 10.57 -16.18
CA PHE A 149 -1.45 9.42 -15.67
C PHE A 149 -0.06 9.84 -15.15
N ILE A 150 0.63 10.74 -15.86
CA ILE A 150 1.95 11.23 -15.46
C ILE A 150 1.89 12.00 -14.14
N LYS A 151 0.95 12.95 -13.99
CA LYS A 151 0.78 13.71 -12.74
C LYS A 151 0.46 12.79 -11.56
N TYR A 152 -0.44 11.83 -11.78
CA TYR A 152 -0.78 10.81 -10.81
C TYR A 152 0.43 9.97 -10.39
N MET A 153 1.23 9.50 -11.36
CA MET A 153 2.40 8.67 -11.08
C MET A 153 3.46 9.43 -10.30
N ILE A 154 3.76 10.67 -10.68
CA ILE A 154 4.72 11.51 -9.96
C ILE A 154 4.24 11.77 -8.53
N ALA A 155 2.97 12.16 -8.35
CA ALA A 155 2.40 12.37 -7.03
C ALA A 155 2.42 11.09 -6.17
N THR A 156 2.17 9.94 -6.80
CA THR A 156 2.21 8.65 -6.12
C THR A 156 3.62 8.30 -5.67
N VAL A 157 4.61 8.39 -6.55
CA VAL A 157 6.02 8.12 -6.21
C VAL A 157 6.46 9.02 -5.06
N ILE A 158 6.18 10.32 -5.12
CA ILE A 158 6.50 11.25 -4.03
C ILE A 158 5.81 10.83 -2.73
N GLY A 159 4.51 10.50 -2.78
CA GLY A 159 3.73 10.11 -1.62
C GLY A 159 4.16 8.81 -0.96
N ILE A 160 4.77 7.87 -1.69
CA ILE A 160 5.20 6.57 -1.13
C ILE A 160 6.61 6.56 -0.54
N ILE A 161 7.49 7.50 -0.93
CA ILE A 161 8.88 7.60 -0.44
C ILE A 161 9.00 7.50 1.10
N PRO A 162 8.25 8.26 1.92
CA PRO A 162 8.42 8.17 3.37
C PRO A 162 8.08 6.77 3.89
N PHE A 163 7.07 6.12 3.31
CA PHE A 163 6.65 4.79 3.70
C PHE A 163 7.66 3.71 3.28
N THR A 164 8.22 3.79 2.08
CA THR A 164 9.22 2.81 1.63
C THR A 164 10.46 2.85 2.52
N ILE A 165 10.90 4.04 2.94
CA ILE A 165 12.00 4.22 3.90
C ILE A 165 11.62 3.61 5.25
N ILE A 166 10.47 3.99 5.81
CA ILE A 166 10.01 3.50 7.11
C ILE A 166 9.94 1.98 7.16
N PHE A 167 9.36 1.33 6.13
CA PHE A 167 9.23 -0.12 6.08
C PHE A 167 10.56 -0.83 5.84
N ALA A 168 11.44 -0.26 5.03
CA ALA A 168 12.77 -0.81 4.77
C ALA A 168 13.63 -0.82 6.05
N TYR A 169 13.71 0.29 6.78
CA TYR A 169 14.45 0.35 8.04
C TYR A 169 13.77 -0.44 9.15
N GLY A 170 12.44 -0.37 9.28
CA GLY A 170 11.69 -1.15 10.27
C GLY A 170 11.86 -2.66 10.10
N GLY A 171 11.91 -3.13 8.85
CA GLY A 171 12.20 -4.52 8.50
C GLY A 171 13.62 -4.94 8.82
N HIS A 172 14.60 -4.10 8.51
CA HIS A 172 16.00 -4.38 8.81
C HIS A 172 16.25 -4.51 10.32
N SER A 173 15.73 -3.57 11.12
CA SER A 173 15.89 -3.58 12.58
C SER A 173 15.23 -4.76 13.29
N LEU A 174 14.20 -5.39 12.69
CA LEU A 174 13.62 -6.63 13.22
C LEU A 174 14.64 -7.77 13.27
N LEU A 175 15.51 -7.87 12.25
CA LEU A 175 16.53 -8.93 12.21
C LEU A 175 17.71 -8.64 13.13
N GLU A 176 18.03 -7.37 13.34
CA GLU A 176 19.09 -6.96 14.26
C GLU A 176 18.69 -7.10 15.75
N GLY A 177 17.47 -7.55 16.03
CA GLY A 177 16.96 -7.70 17.40
C GLY A 177 16.56 -6.38 18.06
N ASN A 178 16.55 -5.27 17.31
CA ASN A 178 16.09 -3.97 17.80
C ASN A 178 14.56 -3.86 17.69
N TYR A 179 13.87 -4.62 18.53
CA TYR A 179 12.41 -4.69 18.55
C TYR A 179 11.75 -3.34 18.88
N PHE A 180 12.45 -2.43 19.56
CA PHE A 180 11.91 -1.12 19.93
C PHE A 180 11.54 -0.29 18.70
N LEU A 181 12.44 -0.17 17.72
CA LEU A 181 12.21 0.61 16.52
C LEU A 181 11.11 -0.02 15.63
N SER A 182 11.10 -1.35 15.52
CA SER A 182 10.10 -2.06 14.74
C SER A 182 8.70 -2.00 15.34
N ILE A 183 8.58 -2.12 16.68
CA ILE A 183 7.31 -1.93 17.40
C ILE A 183 6.86 -0.47 17.27
N PHE A 184 7.77 0.49 17.37
CA PHE A 184 7.47 1.91 17.19
C PHE A 184 6.88 2.20 15.81
N VAL A 185 7.48 1.67 14.73
CA VAL A 185 6.93 1.83 13.37
C VAL A 185 5.56 1.17 13.25
N LEU A 186 5.38 -0.05 13.76
CA LEU A 186 4.09 -0.74 13.75
C LEU A 186 3.00 0.08 14.46
N VAL A 187 3.30 0.60 15.65
CA VAL A 187 2.39 1.44 16.44
C VAL A 187 2.04 2.72 15.69
N MET A 188 3.01 3.40 15.07
CA MET A 188 2.76 4.60 14.28
C MET A 188 1.83 4.36 13.08
N VAL A 189 2.00 3.23 12.38
CA VAL A 189 1.12 2.83 11.28
C VAL A 189 -0.30 2.55 11.79
N VAL A 190 -0.43 1.81 12.89
CA VAL A 190 -1.73 1.52 13.52
C VAL A 190 -2.43 2.81 13.97
N LEU A 191 -1.70 3.74 14.59
CA LEU A 191 -2.23 5.03 15.02
C LEU A 191 -2.65 5.90 13.84
N ALA A 192 -1.87 5.95 12.76
CA ALA A 192 -2.23 6.68 11.54
C ALA A 192 -3.56 6.17 10.96
N ILE A 193 -3.75 4.84 10.90
CA ILE A 193 -5.00 4.22 10.46
C ILE A 193 -6.15 4.52 11.42
N ALA A 194 -5.92 4.44 12.74
CA ALA A 194 -6.93 4.74 13.76
C ALA A 194 -7.38 6.21 13.70
N ILE A 195 -6.45 7.14 13.51
CA ILE A 195 -6.74 8.57 13.35
C ILE A 195 -7.49 8.83 12.05
N ALA A 196 -7.04 8.27 10.93
CA ALA A 196 -7.72 8.42 9.64
C ALA A 196 -9.16 7.91 9.72
N THR A 197 -9.40 6.74 10.31
CA THR A 197 -10.75 6.19 10.51
C THR A 197 -11.61 7.03 11.47
N TYR A 198 -11.03 7.58 12.53
CA TYR A 198 -11.73 8.49 13.44
C TYR A 198 -12.17 9.79 12.74
N ILE A 199 -11.27 10.42 11.98
CA ILE A 199 -11.57 11.65 11.23
C ILE A 199 -12.68 11.39 10.18
N LEU A 200 -12.58 10.27 9.46
CA LEU A 200 -13.60 9.89 8.47
C LEU A 200 -14.97 9.61 9.10
N LYS A 201 -15.02 9.02 10.30
CA LYS A 201 -16.27 8.85 11.05
C LYS A 201 -16.83 10.17 11.57
N LYS A 202 -15.97 11.08 12.05
CA LYS A 202 -16.40 12.39 12.58
C LYS A 202 -17.00 13.28 11.49
N LYS A 203 -16.51 13.22 10.25
CA LYS A 203 -17.07 13.98 9.10
C LYS A 203 -18.38 13.40 8.53
N ARG A 204 -18.80 12.20 8.95
CA ARG A 204 -20.06 11.56 8.51
C ARG A 204 -21.23 11.80 9.47
N LYS A 205 -20.99 12.42 10.63
CA LYS A 205 -22.01 12.95 11.53
C LYS A 205 -22.10 14.45 11.33
#